data_AF-A0A935ZDZ1-F1
#
_entry.id   AF-A0A935ZDZ1-F1
#
_cell.length_a   1.000
_cell.length_b   1.000
_cell.length_c   1.000
_cell.angle_alpha   90.00
_cell.angle_beta   90.00
_cell.angle_gamma   90.00
#
_symmetry.space_group_name_H-M   'P 1'
#
loop_
_entity.id
_entity.type
_entity.pdbx_description
1 polymer ?
#
loop_
_entity_poly.entity_id
_entity_poly.type
_entity_poly.pdbx_seq_one_letter_code
_entity_poly.pdbx_strand_id
1 'polypeptide(L)'
;MTYHSGTRIIIALASTLAFIPGCIFTQSSSSGSDGADDGSDGASASASAGDSGELDPGALDECPGDATPAQRRDAVVIAQEYGDSVHEMIACGMLQVALVGAIVEGIVDAIAAGTNDATPDGWSFDDGVYRTAGNGATMETRFYLAQDTSFGHAGDLVEHNLFLVDSYLVGAVLVVDLVDGVSEIQYASHGPLVELMGFGAAPPNPLPVDYTDLEQIQRRLGALDFETRIDLDDRREHATVVYHVDTPRMSAGALLDGEAMVLGLQSATAERSDLGQSLLVDRWDLHFVEHGSLTGTVDTHVEGGPLPFAAQFVWADSGYPEIELACAN
;
A
#
# COMPACT_ATOMS: atom_id res chain seq x y z
N MET A 1 45.44 -15.86 16.68
CA MET A 1 44.17 -16.22 16.03
C MET A 1 44.01 -15.29 14.85
N THR A 2 44.32 -15.81 13.68
CA THR A 2 44.35 -15.12 12.40
C THR A 2 43.27 -15.76 11.54
N TYR A 3 42.35 -14.96 11.01
CA TYR A 3 42.13 -14.84 9.56
C TYR A 3 41.34 -13.57 9.23
N HIS A 4 41.86 -12.85 8.24
CA HIS A 4 41.31 -11.67 7.59
C HIS A 4 40.14 -12.00 6.66
N SER A 5 39.18 -11.06 6.55
CA SER A 5 38.64 -10.48 5.31
C SER A 5 37.69 -9.36 5.76
N GLY A 6 37.88 -8.08 5.43
CA GLY A 6 38.28 -7.58 4.13
C GLY A 6 37.02 -7.46 3.25
N THR A 7 36.58 -6.23 3.03
CA THR A 7 35.92 -5.82 1.79
C THR A 7 34.60 -6.52 1.45
N ARG A 8 33.50 -5.94 1.92
CA ARG A 8 32.20 -5.95 1.21
C ARG A 8 31.90 -4.47 0.94
N ILE A 9 32.41 -3.91 -0.16
CA ILE A 9 31.65 -3.71 -1.40
C ILE A 9 30.34 -2.99 -1.02
N ILE A 10 30.27 -1.66 -1.08
CA ILE A 10 29.61 -0.92 -2.18
C ILE A 10 28.95 -1.86 -3.21
N ILE A 11 27.96 -2.63 -2.74
CA ILE A 11 26.94 -3.24 -3.57
C ILE A 11 25.84 -2.18 -3.48
N ALA A 12 25.69 -1.26 -4.43
CA ALA A 12 25.04 -1.55 -5.70
C ALA A 12 23.97 -2.62 -5.53
N LEU A 13 23.05 -2.43 -4.58
CA LEU A 13 21.76 -3.08 -4.59
C LEU A 13 21.00 -2.47 -5.77
N ALA A 14 21.31 -3.00 -6.96
CA ALA A 14 20.37 -3.03 -8.05
C ALA A 14 19.20 -3.90 -7.59
N SER A 15 18.28 -3.31 -6.83
CA SER A 15 16.91 -3.81 -6.72
C SER A 15 16.23 -3.52 -8.06
N THR A 16 16.58 -4.30 -9.10
CA THR A 16 15.67 -4.53 -10.22
C THR A 16 14.53 -5.41 -9.73
N LEU A 17 13.68 -4.85 -8.87
CA LEU A 17 12.28 -5.16 -8.92
C LEU A 17 11.72 -4.21 -9.96
N ALA A 18 11.47 -4.73 -11.16
CA ALA A 18 10.54 -4.08 -12.07
C ALA A 18 9.14 -4.19 -11.46
N PHE A 19 8.88 -3.43 -10.40
CA PHE A 19 7.52 -3.05 -10.05
C PHE A 19 7.10 -2.06 -11.12
N ILE A 20 6.17 -2.44 -11.97
CA ILE A 20 5.44 -1.42 -12.70
C ILE A 20 4.63 -0.69 -11.61
N PRO A 21 4.94 0.58 -11.31
CA PRO A 21 4.49 1.21 -10.09
C PRO A 21 3.17 1.93 -10.36
N GLY A 22 2.16 1.45 -9.68
CA GLY A 22 0.78 1.90 -9.70
C GLY A 22 -0.08 0.78 -9.14
N CYS A 23 -1.28 1.10 -8.64
CA CYS A 23 -2.29 0.06 -8.48
C CYS A 23 -2.56 -0.51 -9.88
N ILE A 24 -1.91 -1.62 -10.25
CA ILE A 24 -2.13 -2.30 -11.52
C ILE A 24 -3.15 -3.38 -11.24
N PHE A 25 -4.39 -3.03 -11.58
CA PHE A 25 -5.52 -3.91 -11.53
C PHE A 25 -5.43 -4.76 -12.79
N THR A 26 -5.31 -6.07 -12.64
CA THR A 26 -5.52 -6.97 -13.77
C THR A 26 -7.02 -7.04 -14.02
N GLN A 27 -7.50 -6.33 -15.04
CA GLN A 27 -8.80 -6.67 -15.62
C GLN A 27 -8.70 -8.08 -16.17
N SER A 28 -9.45 -9.03 -15.60
CA SER A 28 -9.64 -10.33 -16.23
C SER A 28 -10.56 -10.16 -17.44
N SER A 29 -10.00 -9.79 -18.59
CA SER A 29 -10.73 -9.91 -19.84
C SER A 29 -10.75 -11.39 -20.24
N SER A 30 -11.88 -12.06 -20.04
CA SER A 30 -12.12 -13.43 -20.52
C SER A 30 -12.34 -13.43 -22.05
N SER A 31 -11.26 -13.31 -22.83
CA SER A 31 -11.34 -13.56 -24.28
C SER A 31 -11.04 -15.03 -24.58
N GLY A 32 -12.09 -15.84 -24.73
CA GLY A 32 -11.97 -17.16 -25.33
C GLY A 32 -11.71 -17.07 -26.83
N SER A 33 -10.59 -17.62 -27.31
CA SER A 33 -10.53 -18.67 -28.36
C SER A 33 -9.10 -18.85 -28.93
N ASP A 34 -8.64 -20.10 -28.89
CA ASP A 34 -7.80 -20.83 -29.85
C ASP A 34 -6.38 -20.33 -30.22
N GLY A 35 -5.39 -20.97 -29.59
CA GLY A 35 -4.34 -21.73 -30.29
C GLY A 35 -3.07 -20.99 -30.73
N ALA A 36 -1.95 -21.25 -30.03
CA ALA A 36 -0.72 -21.82 -30.60
C ALA A 36 0.40 -21.84 -29.54
N ASP A 37 0.97 -23.02 -29.37
CA ASP A 37 2.17 -23.36 -28.60
C ASP A 37 3.41 -22.68 -29.23
N ASP A 38 4.16 -21.88 -28.46
CA ASP A 38 5.63 -21.76 -28.58
C ASP A 38 6.22 -21.20 -27.27
N GLY A 39 7.33 -21.78 -26.83
CA GLY A 39 7.83 -21.71 -25.46
C GLY A 39 8.72 -20.51 -25.12
N SER A 40 8.87 -20.29 -23.81
CA SER A 40 10.03 -19.64 -23.19
C SER A 40 9.89 -19.71 -21.67
N ASP A 41 10.66 -20.59 -21.03
CA ASP A 41 10.78 -20.70 -19.59
C ASP A 41 11.48 -19.47 -19.00
N GLY A 42 10.68 -18.53 -18.50
CA GLY A 42 11.10 -17.45 -17.63
C GLY A 42 10.19 -17.45 -16.41
N ALA A 43 10.59 -18.17 -15.36
CA ALA A 43 9.86 -18.26 -14.10
C ALA A 43 9.86 -16.89 -13.39
N SER A 44 8.91 -16.03 -13.79
CA SER A 44 8.40 -14.95 -12.93
C SER A 44 7.51 -15.60 -11.89
N ALA A 45 7.88 -15.46 -10.62
CA ALA A 45 6.94 -15.69 -9.53
C ALA A 45 5.93 -14.54 -9.55
N SER A 46 4.90 -14.64 -10.40
CA SER A 46 3.64 -13.98 -10.11
C SER A 46 3.14 -14.64 -8.83
N ALA A 47 2.80 -13.86 -7.81
CA ALA A 47 1.90 -14.35 -6.78
C ALA A 47 0.69 -14.94 -7.52
N SER A 48 0.50 -16.24 -7.38
CA SER A 48 -0.61 -16.93 -8.05
C SER A 48 -1.89 -16.26 -7.56
N ALA A 49 -2.63 -15.64 -8.48
CA ALA A 49 -4.01 -15.27 -8.26
C ALA A 49 -4.73 -16.51 -7.74
N GLY A 50 -5.06 -16.50 -6.45
CA GLY A 50 -5.98 -17.46 -5.90
C GLY A 50 -7.33 -17.12 -6.53
N ASP A 51 -7.79 -17.97 -7.44
CA ASP A 51 -9.16 -17.92 -7.93
C ASP A 51 -10.07 -17.98 -6.69
N SER A 52 -10.75 -16.89 -6.39
CA SER A 52 -11.86 -16.85 -5.46
C SER A 52 -12.97 -17.66 -6.09
N GLY A 53 -12.87 -18.98 -5.94
CA GLY A 53 -13.68 -19.93 -6.69
C GLY A 53 -15.16 -19.56 -6.68
N GLU A 54 -15.86 -19.92 -7.76
CA GLU A 54 -17.27 -19.62 -7.98
C GLU A 54 -18.11 -19.82 -6.69
N LEU A 55 -18.79 -18.75 -6.24
CA LEU A 55 -19.67 -18.82 -5.07
C LEU A 55 -20.80 -19.82 -5.32
N ASP A 56 -20.92 -20.80 -4.43
CA ASP A 56 -22.05 -21.73 -4.43
C ASP A 56 -23.27 -21.05 -3.77
N PRO A 57 -24.34 -20.73 -4.52
CA PRO A 57 -25.55 -20.16 -3.94
C PRO A 57 -26.41 -21.22 -3.22
N GLY A 58 -25.96 -22.47 -3.07
CA GLY A 58 -26.71 -23.54 -2.40
C GLY A 58 -27.16 -23.19 -0.98
N ALA A 59 -26.40 -22.34 -0.27
CA ALA A 59 -26.81 -21.79 1.02
C ALA A 59 -28.12 -20.95 0.96
N LEU A 60 -28.50 -20.50 -0.24
CA LEU A 60 -29.69 -19.69 -0.51
C LEU A 60 -30.88 -20.49 -1.06
N ASP A 61 -30.77 -21.81 -1.21
CA ASP A 61 -31.85 -22.64 -1.78
C ASP A 61 -33.09 -22.70 -0.89
N GLU A 62 -32.91 -22.54 0.42
CA GLU A 62 -33.99 -22.50 1.41
C GLU A 62 -34.59 -21.09 1.59
N CYS A 63 -34.03 -20.07 0.92
CA CYS A 63 -34.53 -18.70 1.07
C CYS A 63 -35.93 -18.55 0.49
N PRO A 64 -36.81 -17.79 1.18
CA PRO A 64 -38.15 -17.52 0.69
C PRO A 64 -38.08 -16.74 -0.63
N GLY A 65 -38.81 -17.21 -1.65
CA GLY A 65 -38.87 -16.57 -2.96
C GLY A 65 -39.16 -17.54 -4.09
N ASP A 66 -39.34 -17.00 -5.30
CA ASP A 66 -39.57 -17.74 -6.54
C ASP A 66 -38.36 -17.72 -7.49
N ALA A 67 -37.22 -17.21 -7.02
CA ALA A 67 -35.96 -17.21 -7.76
C ALA A 67 -35.57 -18.64 -8.18
N THR A 68 -35.36 -18.83 -9.48
CA THR A 68 -34.84 -20.08 -10.03
C THR A 68 -33.38 -20.29 -9.64
N PRO A 69 -32.85 -21.53 -9.67
CA PRO A 69 -31.44 -21.79 -9.40
C PRO A 69 -30.47 -20.99 -10.29
N ALA A 70 -30.87 -20.69 -11.53
CA ALA A 70 -30.08 -19.85 -12.42
C ALA A 70 -30.07 -18.38 -11.98
N GLN A 71 -31.21 -17.85 -11.55
CA GLN A 71 -31.30 -16.49 -11.00
C GLN A 71 -30.53 -16.35 -9.68
N ARG A 72 -30.50 -17.39 -8.83
CA ARG A 72 -29.69 -17.35 -7.60
C ARG A 72 -28.20 -17.28 -7.90
N ARG A 73 -27.70 -18.12 -8.83
CA ARG A 73 -26.29 -18.08 -9.27
C ARG A 73 -25.89 -16.72 -9.81
N ASP A 74 -26.75 -16.11 -10.63
CA ASP A 74 -26.49 -14.77 -11.16
C ASP A 74 -26.54 -13.70 -10.04
N ALA A 75 -27.53 -13.77 -9.15
CA ALA A 75 -27.72 -12.80 -8.07
C ALA A 75 -26.52 -12.68 -7.12
N VAL A 76 -25.77 -13.77 -6.87
CA VAL A 76 -24.64 -13.76 -5.92
C VAL A 76 -23.35 -13.18 -6.51
N VAL A 77 -23.28 -12.96 -7.82
CA VAL A 77 -22.09 -12.41 -8.50
C VAL A 77 -21.69 -11.04 -7.94
N ILE A 78 -22.66 -10.21 -7.51
CA ILE A 78 -22.35 -8.91 -6.88
C ILE A 78 -21.53 -9.06 -5.59
N ALA A 79 -21.75 -10.12 -4.82
CA ALA A 79 -20.99 -10.40 -3.61
C ALA A 79 -19.57 -10.88 -3.97
N GLN A 80 -19.44 -11.73 -4.99
CA GLN A 80 -18.12 -12.17 -5.49
C GLN A 80 -17.28 -10.98 -5.96
N GLU A 81 -17.84 -10.16 -6.86
CA GLU A 81 -17.14 -9.00 -7.42
C GLU A 81 -16.83 -7.93 -6.35
N TYR A 82 -17.67 -7.82 -5.31
CA TYR A 82 -17.35 -6.99 -4.14
C TYR A 82 -16.15 -7.54 -3.36
N GLY A 83 -16.10 -8.85 -3.08
CA GLY A 83 -14.96 -9.49 -2.44
C GLY A 83 -13.66 -9.31 -3.23
N ASP A 84 -13.73 -9.46 -4.56
CA ASP A 84 -12.60 -9.24 -5.47
C ASP A 84 -12.18 -7.76 -5.51
N SER A 85 -13.12 -6.83 -5.34
CA SER A 85 -12.80 -5.41 -5.23
C SER A 85 -12.10 -5.07 -3.93
N VAL A 86 -12.50 -5.67 -2.80
CA VAL A 86 -11.83 -5.47 -1.50
C VAL A 86 -10.43 -6.09 -1.49
N HIS A 87 -10.17 -7.17 -2.25
CA HIS A 87 -8.83 -7.72 -2.44
C HIS A 87 -7.80 -6.66 -2.88
N GLU A 88 -8.21 -5.68 -3.69
CA GLU A 88 -7.34 -4.61 -4.18
C GLU A 88 -6.80 -3.70 -3.06
N MET A 89 -7.40 -3.73 -1.87
CA MET A 89 -6.86 -3.06 -0.68
C MET A 89 -5.51 -3.62 -0.25
N ILE A 90 -5.18 -4.85 -0.62
CA ILE A 90 -3.85 -5.43 -0.42
C ILE A 90 -2.82 -4.68 -1.24
N ALA A 91 -3.11 -4.42 -2.52
CA ALA A 91 -2.21 -3.67 -3.38
C ALA A 91 -2.02 -2.25 -2.84
N CYS A 92 -3.09 -1.61 -2.38
CA CYS A 92 -3.02 -0.30 -1.74
C CYS A 92 -2.17 -0.31 -0.46
N GLY A 93 -2.32 -1.33 0.39
CA GLY A 93 -1.51 -1.51 1.59
C GLY A 93 -0.02 -1.74 1.28
N MET A 94 0.29 -2.57 0.28
CA MET A 94 1.66 -2.79 -0.19
C MET A 94 2.30 -1.53 -0.76
N LEU A 95 1.54 -0.67 -1.45
CA LEU A 95 2.02 0.63 -1.90
C LEU A 95 2.34 1.57 -0.73
N GLN A 96 1.55 1.52 0.35
CA GLN A 96 1.86 2.28 1.57
C GLN A 96 3.14 1.77 2.23
N VAL A 97 3.32 0.45 2.34
CA VAL A 97 4.58 -0.16 2.82
C VAL A 97 5.78 0.31 1.98
N ALA A 98 5.64 0.30 0.65
CA ALA A 98 6.69 0.76 -0.25
C ALA A 98 7.00 2.26 -0.07
N LEU A 99 5.96 3.10 0.08
CA LEU A 99 6.13 4.54 0.31
C LEU A 99 6.87 4.80 1.63
N VAL A 100 6.41 4.20 2.74
CA VAL A 100 7.03 4.43 4.05
C VAL A 100 8.44 3.84 4.12
N GLY A 101 8.68 2.68 3.50
CA GLY A 101 10.01 2.07 3.41
C GLY A 101 10.98 2.96 2.63
N ALA A 102 10.54 3.55 1.53
CA ALA A 102 11.35 4.47 0.75
C ALA A 102 11.68 5.77 1.49
N ILE A 103 10.88 6.21 2.46
CA ILE A 103 11.27 7.36 3.31
C ILE A 103 12.42 6.97 4.22
N VAL A 104 12.34 5.79 4.82
CA VAL A 104 13.34 5.29 5.77
C VAL A 104 14.69 5.03 5.09
N GLU A 105 14.69 4.44 3.90
CA GLU A 105 15.92 4.01 3.21
C GLU A 105 16.33 4.95 2.06
N GLY A 106 15.35 5.52 1.35
CA GLY A 106 15.57 6.16 0.05
C GLY A 106 16.41 7.42 0.09
N ILE A 107 16.36 8.23 1.16
CA ILE A 107 17.20 9.43 1.28
C ILE A 107 18.68 9.06 1.40
N VAL A 108 19.00 8.01 2.17
CA VAL A 108 20.38 7.53 2.31
C VAL A 108 20.89 7.01 0.97
N ASP A 109 20.05 6.23 0.28
CA ASP A 109 20.39 5.68 -1.03
C ASP A 109 20.55 6.77 -2.09
N ALA A 110 19.69 7.80 -2.09
CA ALA A 110 19.80 8.93 -3.01
C ALA A 110 21.10 9.73 -2.80
N ILE A 111 21.49 9.99 -1.54
CA ILE A 111 22.77 10.64 -1.23
C ILE A 111 23.94 9.79 -1.74
N ALA A 112 23.91 8.47 -1.51
CA ALA A 112 24.96 7.56 -1.95
C ALA A 112 25.03 7.45 -3.49
N ALA A 113 23.89 7.51 -4.17
CA ALA A 113 23.78 7.51 -5.63
C ALA A 113 24.10 8.87 -6.28
N GLY A 114 24.19 9.94 -5.49
CA GLY A 114 24.34 11.31 -5.99
C GLY A 114 23.10 11.83 -6.71
N THR A 115 21.92 11.34 -6.35
CA THR A 115 20.62 11.83 -6.82
C THR A 115 19.96 12.71 -5.76
N ASN A 116 19.08 13.62 -6.18
CA ASN A 116 18.36 14.50 -5.25
C ASN A 116 16.96 14.00 -4.91
N ASP A 117 16.45 13.00 -5.63
CA ASP A 117 15.05 12.58 -5.54
C ASP A 117 14.99 11.07 -5.34
N ALA A 118 14.37 10.68 -4.23
CA ALA A 118 14.11 9.31 -3.83
C ALA A 118 12.61 8.95 -3.95
N THR A 119 11.79 9.80 -4.59
CA THR A 119 10.35 9.59 -4.67
C THR A 119 10.08 8.26 -5.39
N PRO A 120 9.34 7.33 -4.78
CA PRO A 120 9.01 6.07 -5.43
C PRO A 120 8.27 6.34 -6.73
N ASP A 121 8.56 5.53 -7.74
CA ASP A 121 7.90 5.65 -9.03
C ASP A 121 6.35 5.60 -8.86
N GLY A 122 5.62 6.32 -9.70
CA GLY A 122 4.16 6.38 -9.63
C GLY A 122 3.59 7.29 -8.52
N TRP A 123 4.45 7.87 -7.68
CA TRP A 123 4.07 8.89 -6.70
C TRP A 123 4.43 10.30 -7.16
N SER A 124 3.62 11.24 -6.71
CA SER A 124 3.86 12.67 -6.87
C SER A 124 3.64 13.38 -5.55
N PHE A 125 4.32 14.49 -5.34
CA PHE A 125 4.19 15.33 -4.15
C PHE A 125 3.65 16.70 -4.54
N ASP A 126 2.60 17.15 -3.86
CA ASP A 126 2.09 18.52 -3.96
C ASP A 126 1.43 18.93 -2.65
N ASP A 127 1.89 20.07 -2.10
CA ASP A 127 1.36 20.72 -0.90
C ASP A 127 1.21 19.80 0.33
N GLY A 128 2.29 19.08 0.69
CA GLY A 128 2.31 18.18 1.85
C GLY A 128 1.58 16.84 1.64
N VAL A 129 1.13 16.55 0.40
CA VAL A 129 0.39 15.33 0.08
C VAL A 129 1.09 14.52 -0.99
N TYR A 130 1.31 13.24 -0.71
CA TYR A 130 1.76 12.23 -1.65
C TYR A 130 0.56 11.62 -2.36
N ARG A 131 0.58 11.59 -3.69
CA ARG A 131 -0.51 11.08 -4.50
C ARG A 131 -0.04 10.01 -5.47
N THR A 132 -0.81 8.94 -5.55
CA THR A 132 -0.74 7.95 -6.63
C THR A 132 -2.14 7.63 -7.13
N ALA A 133 -2.25 7.21 -8.39
CA ALA A 133 -3.52 6.88 -9.02
C ALA A 133 -3.32 5.83 -10.11
N GLY A 134 -4.30 4.95 -10.27
CA GLY A 134 -4.32 3.95 -11.33
C GLY A 134 -5.64 3.19 -11.33
N ASN A 135 -6.17 2.89 -12.54
CA ASN A 135 -7.25 1.91 -12.74
C ASN A 135 -8.47 2.08 -11.80
N GLY A 136 -8.93 3.32 -11.63
CA GLY A 136 -10.11 3.60 -10.80
C GLY A 136 -9.84 3.83 -9.31
N ALA A 137 -8.60 3.65 -8.85
CA ALA A 137 -8.20 4.02 -7.50
C ALA A 137 -7.30 5.26 -7.46
N THR A 138 -7.48 6.07 -6.42
CA THR A 138 -6.58 7.15 -6.03
C THR A 138 -6.22 7.00 -4.57
N MET A 139 -4.96 7.27 -4.24
CA MET A 139 -4.46 7.22 -2.88
C MET A 139 -3.72 8.52 -2.56
N GLU A 140 -4.09 9.14 -1.43
CA GLU A 140 -3.44 10.31 -0.87
C GLU A 140 -2.84 9.98 0.49
N THR A 141 -1.53 10.15 0.66
CA THR A 141 -0.84 9.95 1.94
C THR A 141 -0.26 11.26 2.46
N ARG A 142 -0.42 11.52 3.75
CA ARG A 142 0.13 12.67 4.48
C ARG A 142 1.02 12.19 5.60
N PHE A 143 2.13 12.89 5.82
CA PHE A 143 3.06 12.61 6.92
C PHE A 143 3.01 13.72 7.96
N TYR A 144 3.18 13.34 9.22
CA TYR A 144 3.09 14.21 10.37
C TYR A 144 4.30 14.04 11.28
N LEU A 145 4.70 15.13 11.92
CA LEU A 145 5.76 15.10 12.93
C LEU A 145 5.30 14.31 14.15
N ALA A 146 6.07 13.31 14.57
CA ALA A 146 5.76 12.57 15.81
C ALA A 146 6.30 13.26 17.09
N GLN A 147 7.16 14.26 16.93
CA GLN A 147 7.78 15.01 18.02
C GLN A 147 7.97 16.47 17.63
N ASP A 148 8.10 17.33 18.64
CA ASP A 148 8.45 18.74 18.41
C ASP A 148 9.83 18.85 17.74
N THR A 149 9.92 19.74 16.76
CA THR A 149 11.16 20.16 16.11
C THR A 149 11.28 21.68 16.19
N SER A 150 12.39 22.23 15.70
CA SER A 150 12.56 23.67 15.54
C SER A 150 11.63 24.29 14.50
N PHE A 151 11.02 23.49 13.61
CA PHE A 151 10.19 23.95 12.50
C PHE A 151 8.71 23.54 12.62
N GLY A 152 8.32 22.76 13.63
CA GLY A 152 6.93 22.35 13.85
C GLY A 152 6.72 21.61 15.17
N HIS A 153 5.46 21.35 15.50
CA HIS A 153 5.05 20.61 16.69
C HIS A 153 4.65 19.18 16.34
N ALA A 154 4.69 18.30 17.35
CA ALA A 154 4.12 16.96 17.20
C ALA A 154 2.66 17.04 16.73
N GLY A 155 2.33 16.29 15.68
CA GLY A 155 1.03 16.25 15.02
C GLY A 155 0.88 17.20 13.82
N ASP A 156 1.83 18.10 13.60
CA ASP A 156 1.83 19.02 12.45
C ASP A 156 2.15 18.28 11.14
N LEU A 157 1.54 18.73 10.05
CA LEU A 157 1.77 18.21 8.70
C LEU A 157 3.21 18.52 8.25
N VAL A 158 3.86 17.55 7.62
CA VAL A 158 5.15 17.78 6.94
C VAL A 158 4.88 18.37 5.55
N GLU A 159 5.04 19.69 5.43
CA GLU A 159 4.75 20.44 4.19
C GLU A 159 5.85 20.35 3.12
N HIS A 160 7.04 19.83 3.48
CA HIS A 160 8.17 19.67 2.57
C HIS A 160 8.30 18.25 2.07
N ASN A 161 8.82 18.06 0.85
CA ASN A 161 8.96 16.73 0.28
C ASN A 161 10.04 15.90 1.03
N LEU A 162 9.61 14.89 1.78
CA LEU A 162 10.44 13.92 2.50
C LEU A 162 11.39 13.10 1.63
N PHE A 163 11.16 13.03 0.31
CA PHE A 163 11.98 12.25 -0.63
C PHE A 163 13.03 13.09 -1.37
N LEU A 164 13.05 14.41 -1.18
CA LEU A 164 14.12 15.23 -1.72
C LEU A 164 15.29 15.31 -0.74
N VAL A 165 16.49 14.99 -1.19
CA VAL A 165 17.72 15.10 -0.39
C VAL A 165 17.92 16.55 0.06
N ASP A 166 17.67 17.51 -0.83
CA ASP A 166 17.75 18.94 -0.54
C ASP A 166 16.76 19.41 0.55
N SER A 167 15.70 18.64 0.86
CA SER A 167 14.85 18.95 2.02
C SER A 167 15.60 18.79 3.34
N TYR A 168 16.70 18.04 3.37
CA TYR A 168 17.51 17.80 4.56
C TYR A 168 18.89 18.47 4.45
N LEU A 169 19.62 18.22 3.37
CA LEU A 169 20.98 18.70 3.14
C LEU A 169 21.13 19.15 1.68
N VAL A 170 21.18 20.46 1.45
CA VAL A 170 21.21 21.04 0.10
C VAL A 170 22.53 20.74 -0.58
N GLY A 171 22.48 20.11 -1.75
CA GLY A 171 23.66 19.73 -2.54
C GLY A 171 24.54 18.72 -1.82
N ALA A 172 23.93 17.76 -1.12
CA ALA A 172 24.65 16.72 -0.41
C ALA A 172 25.53 15.87 -1.34
N VAL A 173 26.75 15.57 -0.90
CA VAL A 173 27.71 14.70 -1.57
C VAL A 173 28.37 13.80 -0.55
N LEU A 174 28.24 12.48 -0.75
CA LEU A 174 28.97 11.49 0.03
C LEU A 174 30.45 11.45 -0.39
N VAL A 175 31.34 11.64 0.58
CA VAL A 175 32.78 11.53 0.42
C VAL A 175 33.29 10.37 1.29
N VAL A 176 33.97 9.42 0.67
CA VAL A 176 34.52 8.24 1.36
C VAL A 176 36.04 8.28 1.31
N ASP A 177 36.67 8.40 2.47
CA ASP A 177 38.11 8.19 2.64
C ASP A 177 38.38 6.71 2.89
N LEU A 178 38.86 6.01 1.87
CA LEU A 178 39.19 4.59 1.95
C LEU A 178 40.48 4.29 2.72
N VAL A 179 41.34 5.31 2.96
CA VAL A 179 42.60 5.16 3.70
C VAL A 179 42.32 5.18 5.19
N ASP A 180 41.54 6.18 5.64
CA ASP A 180 41.20 6.36 7.05
C ASP A 180 39.90 5.62 7.44
N GLY A 181 39.16 5.11 6.46
CA GLY A 181 37.90 4.37 6.66
C GLY A 181 36.75 5.27 7.13
N VAL A 182 36.79 6.55 6.77
CA VAL A 182 35.83 7.57 7.20
C VAL A 182 34.88 7.89 6.04
N SER A 183 33.59 8.02 6.33
CA SER A 183 32.60 8.52 5.38
C SER A 183 31.99 9.81 5.93
N GLU A 184 31.87 10.82 5.09
CA GLU A 184 31.28 12.10 5.46
C GLU A 184 30.38 12.63 4.35
N ILE A 185 29.32 13.35 4.71
CA ILE A 185 28.46 14.06 3.78
C ILE A 185 28.84 15.54 3.79
N GLN A 186 29.31 16.05 2.66
CA GLN A 186 29.47 17.48 2.42
C GLN A 186 28.17 18.06 1.88
N TYR A 187 27.82 19.28 2.28
CA TYR A 187 26.61 19.95 1.78
C TYR A 187 26.80 21.47 1.79
N ALA A 188 25.94 22.20 1.07
CA ALA A 188 26.03 23.67 0.96
C ALA A 188 25.31 24.39 2.12
N SER A 189 24.12 23.91 2.48
CA SER A 189 23.29 24.44 3.57
C SER A 189 22.32 23.38 4.08
N HIS A 190 21.75 23.60 5.26
CA HIS A 190 20.68 22.75 5.78
C HIS A 190 19.37 23.00 5.02
N GLY A 191 18.62 21.93 4.77
CA GLY A 191 17.24 21.99 4.33
C GLY A 191 16.26 22.14 5.51
N PRO A 192 14.98 22.40 5.24
CA PRO A 192 13.98 22.62 6.28
C PRO A 192 13.75 21.40 7.20
N LEU A 193 14.00 20.19 6.71
CA LEU A 193 13.76 18.93 7.44
C LEU A 193 15.03 18.37 8.09
N VAL A 194 16.15 19.10 8.12
CA VAL A 194 17.46 18.60 8.60
C VAL A 194 17.39 17.94 9.98
N GLU A 195 16.55 18.45 10.87
CA GLU A 195 16.42 17.94 12.24
C GLU A 195 15.83 16.52 12.29
N LEU A 196 15.05 16.12 11.27
CA LEU A 196 14.53 14.77 11.14
C LEU A 196 15.64 13.73 10.91
N MET A 197 16.84 14.13 10.49
CA MET A 197 17.99 13.23 10.41
C MET A 197 18.55 12.88 11.80
N GLY A 198 18.17 13.59 12.86
CA GLY A 198 18.59 13.29 14.23
C GLY A 198 19.87 13.97 14.72
N PHE A 199 20.53 14.79 13.88
CA PHE A 199 21.72 15.56 14.23
C PHE A 199 21.43 16.96 14.79
N GLY A 200 20.16 17.26 15.06
CA GLY A 200 19.68 18.57 15.48
C GLY A 200 19.52 19.56 14.32
N ALA A 201 19.16 20.80 14.66
CA ALA A 201 18.85 21.85 13.67
C ALA A 201 20.07 22.43 12.94
N ALA A 202 21.29 22.13 13.40
CA ALA A 202 22.53 22.64 12.82
C ALA A 202 23.65 21.58 12.86
N PRO A 203 23.55 20.49 12.06
CA PRO A 203 24.60 19.50 11.99
C PRO A 203 25.95 20.11 11.57
N PRO A 204 27.08 19.48 11.92
CA PRO A 204 28.39 19.87 11.42
C PRO A 204 28.49 19.69 9.90
N ASN A 205 29.42 20.41 9.27
CA ASN A 205 29.77 20.27 7.85
C ASN A 205 31.30 20.16 7.72
N PRO A 206 31.85 19.06 7.21
CA PRO A 206 31.13 17.86 6.75
C PRO A 206 30.43 17.12 7.89
N LEU A 207 29.33 16.43 7.57
CA LEU A 207 28.60 15.57 8.51
C LEU A 207 29.26 14.19 8.51
N PRO A 208 29.93 13.76 9.60
CA PRO A 208 30.42 12.40 9.69
C PRO A 208 29.22 11.44 9.66
N VAL A 209 29.35 10.35 8.90
CA VAL A 209 28.32 9.31 8.81
C VAL A 209 28.96 7.95 8.97
N ASP A 210 28.57 7.26 10.03
CA ASP A 210 28.82 5.83 10.19
C ASP A 210 27.51 5.02 10.12
N TYR A 211 27.62 3.70 10.30
CA TYR A 211 26.48 2.81 10.24
C TYR A 211 25.44 3.08 11.36
N THR A 212 25.89 3.50 12.55
CA THR A 212 25.02 3.86 13.68
C THR A 212 24.20 5.11 13.36
N ASP A 213 24.82 6.07 12.68
CA ASP A 213 24.18 7.29 12.20
C ASP A 213 23.07 6.98 11.18
N LEU A 214 23.31 6.05 10.25
CA LEU A 214 22.29 5.60 9.29
C LEU A 214 21.10 4.95 9.99
N GLU A 215 21.34 4.05 10.95
CA GLU A 215 20.26 3.46 11.77
C GLU A 215 19.48 4.53 12.56
N GLN A 216 20.16 5.58 13.01
CA GLN A 216 19.50 6.69 13.69
C GLN A 216 18.58 7.47 12.75
N ILE A 217 19.04 7.81 11.55
CA ILE A 217 18.24 8.49 10.53
C ILE A 217 17.00 7.64 10.22
N GLN A 218 17.19 6.35 9.95
CA GLN A 218 16.11 5.40 9.67
C GLN A 218 15.07 5.37 10.79
N ARG A 219 15.50 5.24 12.06
CA ARG A 219 14.60 5.26 13.21
C ARG A 219 13.84 6.59 13.35
N ARG A 220 14.48 7.72 13.06
CA ARG A 220 13.85 9.04 13.17
C ARG A 220 12.82 9.28 12.07
N LEU A 221 13.13 8.87 10.85
CA LEU A 221 12.21 8.95 9.72
C LEU A 221 11.05 7.95 9.88
N GLY A 222 11.33 6.74 10.38
CA GLY A 222 10.30 5.76 10.74
C GLY A 222 9.41 6.22 11.89
N ALA A 223 9.88 7.14 12.74
CA ALA A 223 9.03 7.68 13.81
C ALA A 223 7.93 8.61 13.29
N LEU A 224 8.00 9.12 12.04
CA LEU A 224 6.93 9.95 11.48
C LEU A 224 5.60 9.21 11.49
N ASP A 225 4.54 9.94 11.82
CA ASP A 225 3.18 9.43 11.67
C ASP A 225 2.71 9.65 10.24
N PHE A 226 1.84 8.80 9.73
CA PHE A 226 1.18 8.99 8.45
C PHE A 226 -0.28 8.56 8.51
N GLU A 227 -1.07 9.12 7.62
CA GLU A 227 -2.44 8.68 7.35
C GLU A 227 -2.66 8.67 5.84
N THR A 228 -3.59 7.82 5.40
CA THR A 228 -3.87 7.62 3.99
C THR A 228 -5.37 7.65 3.74
N ARG A 229 -5.76 8.32 2.66
CA ARG A 229 -7.10 8.26 2.08
C ARG A 229 -7.03 7.48 0.77
N ILE A 230 -7.95 6.54 0.60
CA ILE A 230 -8.11 5.71 -0.59
C ILE A 230 -9.53 5.93 -1.10
N ASP A 231 -9.64 6.34 -2.37
CA ASP A 231 -10.89 6.43 -3.09
C ASP A 231 -10.84 5.45 -4.26
N LEU A 232 -11.85 4.59 -4.40
CA LEU A 232 -11.90 3.55 -5.42
C LEU A 232 -13.25 3.55 -6.14
N ASP A 233 -13.19 3.51 -7.47
CA ASP A 233 -14.28 3.30 -8.45
C ASP A 233 -13.87 2.13 -9.35
N ASP A 234 -14.24 0.93 -8.93
CA ASP A 234 -13.87 -0.33 -9.56
C ASP A 234 -15.04 -0.88 -10.38
N ARG A 235 -14.85 -0.91 -11.70
CA ARG A 235 -15.84 -1.39 -12.66
C ARG A 235 -15.50 -2.81 -13.06
N ARG A 236 -16.28 -3.74 -12.52
CA ARG A 236 -16.19 -5.17 -12.78
C ARG A 236 -17.07 -5.54 -13.97
N GLU A 237 -17.17 -6.83 -14.27
CA GLU A 237 -17.93 -7.32 -15.42
C GLU A 237 -19.42 -7.00 -15.27
N HIS A 238 -19.97 -7.18 -14.07
CA HIS A 238 -21.41 -7.01 -13.82
C HIS A 238 -21.73 -5.85 -12.86
N ALA A 239 -20.87 -5.59 -11.88
CA ALA A 239 -21.06 -4.61 -10.83
C ALA A 239 -20.10 -3.43 -10.95
N THR A 240 -20.50 -2.30 -10.39
CA THR A 240 -19.60 -1.20 -10.07
C THR A 240 -19.50 -1.10 -8.56
N VAL A 241 -18.28 -1.22 -8.04
CA VAL A 241 -17.97 -1.12 -6.61
C VAL A 241 -17.26 0.20 -6.37
N VAL A 242 -17.81 1.01 -5.46
CA VAL A 242 -17.23 2.30 -5.09
C VAL A 242 -17.07 2.34 -3.58
N TYR A 243 -15.88 2.63 -3.08
CA TYR A 243 -15.67 2.86 -1.66
C TYR A 243 -14.58 3.89 -1.34
N HIS A 244 -14.72 4.47 -0.15
CA HIS A 244 -13.84 5.48 0.41
C HIS A 244 -13.32 4.98 1.75
N VAL A 245 -12.01 4.87 1.90
CA VAL A 245 -11.33 4.33 3.08
C VAL A 245 -10.30 5.33 3.57
N ASP A 246 -10.30 5.61 4.87
CA ASP A 246 -9.26 6.39 5.53
C ASP A 246 -8.53 5.49 6.54
N THR A 247 -7.21 5.61 6.63
CA THR A 247 -6.43 5.00 7.70
C THR A 247 -6.25 6.01 8.84
N PRO A 248 -6.43 5.61 10.10
CA PRO A 248 -6.05 6.48 11.21
C PRO A 248 -4.52 6.67 11.22
N ARG A 249 -4.06 7.76 11.84
CA ARG A 249 -2.63 8.03 11.97
C ARG A 249 -1.92 6.86 12.66
N MET A 250 -0.81 6.42 12.06
CA MET A 250 0.10 5.44 12.63
C MET A 250 1.55 5.76 12.28
N SER A 251 2.50 5.25 13.06
CA SER A 251 3.92 5.42 12.77
C SER A 251 4.34 4.64 11.52
N ALA A 252 5.15 5.25 10.66
CA ALA A 252 5.76 4.60 9.50
C ALA A 252 6.56 3.34 9.90
N GLY A 253 7.34 3.44 10.98
CA GLY A 253 8.11 2.34 11.55
C GLY A 253 7.21 1.22 12.09
N ALA A 254 6.07 1.56 12.71
CA ALA A 254 5.11 0.57 13.16
C ALA A 254 4.55 -0.28 12.00
N LEU A 255 4.21 0.36 10.87
CA LEU A 255 3.78 -0.38 9.67
C LEU A 255 4.91 -1.29 9.15
N LEU A 256 6.15 -0.80 9.11
CA LEU A 256 7.31 -1.58 8.67
C LEU A 256 7.67 -2.74 9.62
N ASP A 257 7.38 -2.59 10.91
CA ASP A 257 7.54 -3.62 11.95
C ASP A 257 6.38 -4.64 11.96
N GLY A 258 5.40 -4.50 11.05
CA GLY A 258 4.29 -5.44 10.88
C GLY A 258 3.06 -5.14 11.73
N GLU A 259 2.95 -3.95 12.33
CA GLU A 259 1.73 -3.54 13.02
C GLU A 259 0.57 -3.41 12.02
N ALA A 260 -0.59 -3.94 12.41
CA ALA A 260 -1.77 -3.95 11.56
C ALA A 260 -2.29 -2.53 11.29
N MET A 261 -2.42 -2.18 10.02
CA MET A 261 -2.98 -0.90 9.60
C MET A 261 -4.49 -1.00 9.47
N VAL A 262 -5.22 -0.28 10.31
CA VAL A 262 -6.69 -0.22 10.25
C VAL A 262 -7.14 0.47 8.96
N LEU A 263 -8.06 -0.17 8.24
CA LEU A 263 -8.72 0.40 7.07
C LEU A 263 -10.10 0.90 7.52
N GLY A 264 -10.29 2.21 7.69
CA GLY A 264 -11.54 2.78 8.18
C GLY A 264 -12.48 3.16 7.04
N LEU A 265 -13.56 2.40 6.84
CA LEU A 265 -14.55 2.70 5.81
C LEU A 265 -15.34 3.98 6.12
N GLN A 266 -15.36 4.91 5.16
CA GLN A 266 -16.20 6.10 5.18
C GLN A 266 -17.52 5.87 4.47
N SER A 267 -17.49 5.16 3.34
CA SER A 267 -18.68 4.71 2.61
C SER A 267 -18.32 3.63 1.60
N ALA A 268 -19.26 2.72 1.33
CA ALA A 268 -19.18 1.76 0.25
C ALA A 268 -20.56 1.57 -0.40
N THR A 269 -20.55 1.36 -1.71
CA THR A 269 -21.71 0.95 -2.51
C THR A 269 -21.25 -0.03 -3.57
N ALA A 270 -21.99 -1.10 -3.82
CA ALA A 270 -21.85 -1.86 -5.05
C ALA A 270 -23.20 -2.01 -5.74
N GLU A 271 -23.22 -1.84 -7.06
CA GLU A 271 -24.45 -1.78 -7.84
C GLU A 271 -24.38 -2.69 -9.05
N ARG A 272 -25.43 -3.50 -9.26
CA ARG A 272 -25.68 -4.25 -10.51
C ARG A 272 -26.91 -3.69 -11.20
N SER A 273 -26.67 -2.78 -12.15
CA SER A 273 -27.73 -2.05 -12.83
C SER A 273 -28.62 -2.93 -13.72
N ASP A 274 -28.10 -4.04 -14.23
CA ASP A 274 -28.81 -5.00 -15.10
C ASP A 274 -29.87 -5.80 -14.33
N LEU A 275 -29.61 -6.09 -13.05
CA LEU A 275 -30.55 -6.75 -12.14
C LEU A 275 -31.29 -5.78 -11.21
N GLY A 276 -30.88 -4.51 -11.14
CA GLY A 276 -31.39 -3.56 -10.16
C GLY A 276 -31.11 -4.02 -8.73
N GLN A 277 -29.88 -4.51 -8.50
CA GLN A 277 -29.40 -4.92 -7.18
C GLN A 277 -28.40 -3.90 -6.63
N SER A 278 -28.43 -3.75 -5.32
CA SER A 278 -27.49 -2.92 -4.56
C SER A 278 -26.96 -3.75 -3.39
N LEU A 279 -25.65 -3.70 -3.14
CA LEU A 279 -25.00 -4.28 -1.96
C LEU A 279 -24.62 -3.15 -1.01
N LEU A 280 -25.03 -3.28 0.23
CA LEU A 280 -24.85 -2.33 1.31
C LEU A 280 -23.99 -2.96 2.42
N VAL A 281 -23.08 -2.17 2.99
CA VAL A 281 -22.18 -2.62 4.06
C VAL A 281 -22.80 -2.31 5.41
N ASP A 282 -23.02 -3.35 6.21
CA ASP A 282 -23.56 -3.26 7.58
C ASP A 282 -22.46 -3.08 8.61
N ARG A 283 -21.34 -3.80 8.41
CA ARG A 283 -20.17 -3.76 9.27
C ARG A 283 -18.91 -3.79 8.43
N TRP A 284 -17.95 -2.96 8.84
CA TRP A 284 -16.61 -2.96 8.28
C TRP A 284 -15.58 -3.04 9.41
N ASP A 285 -14.79 -4.11 9.39
CA ASP A 285 -13.71 -4.37 10.32
C ASP A 285 -12.57 -5.01 9.53
N LEU A 286 -11.71 -4.19 8.93
CA LEU A 286 -10.68 -4.67 8.00
C LEU A 286 -9.35 -4.01 8.31
N HIS A 287 -8.31 -4.83 8.37
CA HIS A 287 -6.96 -4.41 8.69
C HIS A 287 -6.01 -4.98 7.63
N PHE A 288 -5.08 -4.16 7.16
CA PHE A 288 -3.94 -4.62 6.39
C PHE A 288 -2.86 -5.14 7.34
N VAL A 289 -2.36 -6.35 7.08
CA VAL A 289 -1.36 -7.04 7.90
C VAL A 289 -0.15 -7.45 7.05
N GLU A 290 0.91 -7.88 7.72
CA GLU A 290 2.17 -8.29 7.09
C GLU A 290 1.96 -9.31 5.97
N HIS A 291 2.86 -9.31 4.97
CA HIS A 291 2.88 -10.21 3.82
C HIS A 291 1.81 -9.99 2.75
N GLY A 292 1.18 -8.82 2.71
CA GLY A 292 0.19 -8.50 1.67
C GLY A 292 -1.11 -9.27 1.89
N SER A 293 -1.58 -9.28 3.13
CA SER A 293 -2.81 -9.94 3.54
C SER A 293 -3.75 -8.96 4.23
N LEU A 294 -5.03 -9.34 4.29
CA LEU A 294 -6.03 -8.68 5.11
C LEU A 294 -6.43 -9.57 6.28
N THR A 295 -6.92 -8.96 7.34
CA THR A 295 -7.54 -9.66 8.47
C THR A 295 -8.79 -8.91 8.92
N GLY A 296 -9.84 -9.64 9.28
CA GLY A 296 -11.09 -9.08 9.78
C GLY A 296 -12.33 -9.57 9.05
N THR A 297 -13.42 -8.81 9.17
CA THR A 297 -14.75 -9.20 8.69
C THR A 297 -15.51 -8.01 8.12
N VAL A 298 -16.18 -8.24 6.99
CA VAL A 298 -17.14 -7.29 6.41
C VAL A 298 -18.50 -7.98 6.32
N ASP A 299 -19.51 -7.39 6.94
CA ASP A 299 -20.89 -7.87 6.87
C ASP A 299 -21.67 -6.98 5.90
N THR A 300 -22.46 -7.60 5.02
CA THR A 300 -23.21 -6.91 3.98
C THR A 300 -24.59 -7.52 3.79
N HIS A 301 -25.48 -6.75 3.14
CA HIS A 301 -26.71 -7.26 2.58
C HIS A 301 -26.95 -6.74 1.17
N VAL A 302 -27.63 -7.55 0.37
CA VAL A 302 -28.02 -7.25 -1.00
C VAL A 302 -29.53 -7.03 -1.04
N GLU A 303 -29.91 -5.88 -1.57
CA GLU A 303 -31.29 -5.48 -1.83
C GLU A 303 -31.58 -5.49 -3.35
N GLY A 304 -32.86 -5.58 -3.69
CA GLY A 304 -33.31 -5.59 -5.08
C GLY A 304 -33.04 -6.90 -5.83
N GLY A 305 -33.17 -6.85 -7.15
CA GLY A 305 -33.02 -8.02 -8.01
C GLY A 305 -33.96 -9.20 -7.71
N PRO A 306 -33.56 -10.41 -8.13
CA PRO A 306 -34.41 -11.61 -8.01
C PRO A 306 -34.40 -12.24 -6.61
N LEU A 307 -33.41 -11.91 -5.77
CA LEU A 307 -33.24 -12.51 -4.45
C LEU A 307 -32.47 -11.55 -3.53
N PRO A 308 -33.07 -11.08 -2.42
CA PRO A 308 -32.32 -10.42 -1.35
C PRO A 308 -31.62 -11.46 -0.47
N PHE A 309 -30.39 -11.15 -0.03
CA PHE A 309 -29.57 -12.03 0.80
C PHE A 309 -28.55 -11.23 1.61
N ALA A 310 -27.97 -11.84 2.64
CA ALA A 310 -26.81 -11.33 3.37
C ALA A 310 -25.54 -12.06 2.95
N ALA A 311 -24.42 -11.35 2.94
CA ALA A 311 -23.09 -11.93 2.70
C ALA A 311 -22.11 -11.44 3.75
N GLN A 312 -21.38 -12.39 4.36
CA GLN A 312 -20.28 -12.13 5.27
C GLN A 312 -18.96 -12.52 4.60
N PHE A 313 -17.98 -11.63 4.69
CA PHE A 313 -16.64 -11.80 4.14
C PHE A 313 -15.65 -11.88 5.31
N VAL A 314 -14.88 -12.96 5.40
CA VAL A 314 -13.90 -13.16 6.47
C VAL A 314 -12.50 -13.31 5.88
N TRP A 315 -11.58 -12.44 6.29
CA TRP A 315 -10.16 -12.57 6.00
C TRP A 315 -9.43 -13.06 7.25
N ALA A 316 -8.68 -14.14 7.11
CA ALA A 316 -7.90 -14.76 8.18
C ALA A 316 -6.41 -14.70 7.82
N ASP A 317 -5.87 -13.48 7.78
CA ASP A 317 -4.53 -13.16 7.28
C ASP A 317 -4.32 -13.67 5.84
N SER A 318 -5.35 -13.48 5.00
CA SER A 318 -5.46 -14.03 3.65
C SER A 318 -5.53 -12.95 2.57
N GLY A 319 -5.23 -13.37 1.34
CA GLY A 319 -5.42 -12.53 0.16
C GLY A 319 -6.90 -12.37 -0.22
N TYR A 320 -7.69 -13.44 -0.06
CA TYR A 320 -9.09 -13.48 -0.45
C TYR A 320 -9.97 -13.82 0.75
N PRO A 321 -11.23 -13.33 0.79
CA PRO A 321 -12.16 -13.67 1.86
C PRO A 321 -12.71 -15.08 1.69
N GLU A 322 -13.02 -15.73 2.81
CA GLU A 322 -14.08 -16.73 2.85
C GLU A 322 -15.42 -16.00 2.82
N ILE A 323 -16.35 -16.43 1.96
CA ILE A 323 -17.64 -15.77 1.74
C ILE A 323 -18.75 -16.71 2.20
N GLU A 324 -19.53 -16.27 3.21
CA GLU A 324 -20.71 -16.97 3.69
C GLU A 324 -21.98 -16.23 3.26
N LEU A 325 -22.95 -16.97 2.70
CA LEU A 325 -24.23 -16.43 2.23
C LEU A 325 -25.36 -16.87 3.15
N ALA A 326 -26.31 -15.97 3.41
CA ALA A 326 -27.50 -16.26 4.21
C ALA A 326 -28.74 -15.57 3.65
N CYS A 327 -29.93 -16.11 3.92
CA CYS A 327 -31.18 -15.46 3.54
C CYS A 327 -31.32 -14.10 4.24
N ALA A 328 -31.85 -13.10 3.53
CA ALA A 328 -32.25 -11.85 4.15
C ALA A 328 -33.39 -12.11 5.15
N ASN A 329 -33.28 -11.51 6.35
CA ASN A 329 -34.30 -11.59 7.39
C ASN A 329 -35.46 -10.61 7.15
#